data_AF-A0A7W0UGF6-F1
#
_entry.id   AF-A0A7W0UGF6-F1
#
_cell.length_a   1.000
_cell.length_b   1.000
_cell.length_c   1.000
_cell.angle_alpha   90.00
_cell.angle_beta   90.00
_cell.angle_gamma   90.00
#
_symmetry.space_group_name_H-M   'P 1'
#
loop_
_entity.id
_entity.type
_entity.pdbx_description
1 polymer ?
#
loop_
_entity_poly.entity_id
_entity_poly.type
_entity_poly.pdbx_seq_one_letter_code
_entity_poly.pdbx_strand_id
1 'polypeptide(L)'
;MIDLLERADPARDANPDFIRLRAKVDERIHRPTAKPGIRRPWLNAAIAFGAVSAIVALVAILRLQQPSIYAPRLDGLSEVPGIEDVVKLASGGVQTAAVDGDTIWVVTALANLLQRISAVSGDLEMTYAIDSHVEGVVVGGGYVWLLGYDNGGEVLRFDSSLGNVDLRLPLGGAPAHGAVWFADNLWVSNDQGQLQRISANGEILETSVGELKGAGLGYLWVNDPSTGLISSVGTNGTRGEIVIPTFEGLDTMSGNGVRSVIEAGGRLWLLDGVFPWGTNLSVFDPATGELESFGGTTFGLLAIVEFEGSLWITSHTDHLLIRVDPETGKVTRFPVPGKAGGVFVADSSLWVSLSHPGSLVRVDPAAMLEAGDIVVDDWARFPHRLLCTGDPAGPRVILEPNSWIEYGSWSVIQAQLSAQGFLVCANGFVDGDATPAERAAAPDEGLTEAGISGPYVLVAAVDGVHSARLFAEGRSDIAGVVLVDPIPIGFGDFYDELLPDLDGHPPWADLEEAVAGDLGDTPLVVIGHDPTAVFLSRKFIEGAGAEAATTLNRYWREGLEFYSGLSTNSRPLEAETTGLDYVLWDRPDLVVAAVIEILTNP
;
A
#
# COMPACT_ATOMS: atom_id res chain seq x y z
N MET A 1 23.88 -26.77 45.84
CA MET A 1 22.63 -26.81 46.66
C MET A 1 22.89 -27.42 48.04
N ILE A 2 23.59 -28.56 48.14
CA ILE A 2 24.11 -29.07 49.44
C ILE A 2 25.12 -28.08 50.07
N ASP A 3 26.07 -27.56 49.31
CA ASP A 3 26.99 -26.49 49.76
C ASP A 3 26.31 -25.19 50.22
N LEU A 4 25.08 -24.92 49.76
CA LEU A 4 24.28 -23.75 50.15
C LEU A 4 23.50 -24.01 51.44
N LEU A 5 23.25 -25.27 51.79
CA LEU A 5 22.58 -25.70 53.03
C LEU A 5 23.57 -25.85 54.18
N GLU A 6 24.84 -26.18 53.92
CA GLU A 6 25.89 -26.30 54.95
C GLU A 6 26.46 -24.95 55.42
N ARG A 7 26.17 -23.85 54.72
CA ARG A 7 26.62 -22.49 55.07
C ARG A 7 25.57 -21.66 55.82
N ALA A 8 24.42 -22.24 56.17
CA ALA A 8 23.37 -21.58 56.93
C ALA A 8 23.63 -21.70 58.45
N ASP A 9 23.35 -20.62 59.20
CA ASP A 9 23.50 -20.51 60.65
C ASP A 9 22.84 -21.68 61.43
N PRO A 10 23.55 -22.37 62.36
CA PRO A 10 23.01 -23.48 63.16
C PRO A 10 21.79 -23.11 64.03
N ALA A 11 21.41 -21.85 64.16
CA ALA A 11 20.15 -21.45 64.80
C ALA A 11 18.89 -21.67 63.94
N ARG A 12 19.00 -22.11 62.67
CA ARG A 12 17.85 -22.40 61.77
C ARG A 12 17.38 -23.86 61.77
N ASP A 13 18.11 -24.79 62.38
CA ASP A 13 17.78 -26.23 62.40
C ASP A 13 16.57 -26.59 63.29
N ALA A 14 15.95 -25.62 63.96
CA ALA A 14 14.71 -25.80 64.72
C ALA A 14 13.44 -25.38 63.94
N ASN A 15 13.56 -24.91 62.69
CA ASN A 15 12.40 -24.55 61.86
C ASN A 15 11.77 -25.80 61.18
N PRO A 16 10.50 -26.14 61.43
CA PRO A 16 9.83 -27.31 60.84
C PRO A 16 9.79 -27.31 59.29
N ASP A 17 9.84 -26.14 58.64
CA ASP A 17 9.88 -26.05 57.18
C ASP A 17 11.23 -26.47 56.61
N PHE A 18 12.33 -26.25 57.35
CA PHE A 18 13.67 -26.65 56.94
C PHE A 18 13.86 -28.17 57.02
N ILE A 19 13.29 -28.81 58.05
CA ILE A 19 13.27 -30.27 58.22
C ILE A 19 12.49 -30.94 57.08
N ARG A 20 11.35 -30.37 56.67
CA ARG A 20 10.56 -30.87 55.52
C ARG A 20 11.31 -30.76 54.20
N LEU A 21 12.06 -29.67 54.01
CA LEU A 21 12.84 -29.47 52.78
C LEU A 21 13.99 -30.49 52.67
N ARG A 22 14.69 -30.77 53.78
CA ARG A 22 15.77 -31.76 53.83
C ARG A 22 15.27 -33.19 53.55
N ALA A 23 14.14 -33.58 54.13
CA ALA A 23 13.52 -34.88 53.86
C ALA A 23 13.13 -35.09 52.38
N LYS A 24 12.58 -34.04 51.72
CA LYS A 24 12.24 -34.10 50.28
C LYS A 24 13.48 -34.20 49.38
N VAL A 25 14.60 -33.63 49.80
CA VAL A 25 15.87 -33.72 49.06
C VAL A 25 16.46 -35.13 49.18
N ASP A 26 16.47 -35.72 50.38
CA ASP A 26 16.96 -37.09 50.60
C ASP A 26 16.11 -38.14 49.87
N GLU A 27 14.78 -37.96 49.82
CA GLU A 27 13.84 -38.81 49.07
C GLU A 27 14.08 -38.75 47.54
N ARG A 28 14.51 -37.59 47.02
CA ARG A 28 14.86 -37.42 45.60
C ARG A 28 16.22 -38.04 45.25
N ILE A 29 17.17 -38.10 46.19
CA ILE A 29 18.50 -38.66 45.97
C ILE A 29 18.47 -40.19 46.00
N HIS A 30 17.61 -40.79 46.82
CA HIS A 30 17.58 -42.25 47.03
C HIS A 30 16.52 -43.00 46.21
N ARG A 31 15.98 -42.40 45.14
CA ARG A 31 15.10 -43.16 44.23
C ARG A 31 15.91 -44.26 43.52
N PRO A 32 15.51 -45.54 43.64
CA PRO A 32 16.21 -46.63 42.99
C PRO A 32 16.10 -46.47 41.46
N THR A 33 17.26 -46.50 40.79
CA THR A 33 17.36 -46.46 39.34
C THR A 33 16.73 -47.72 38.74
N ALA A 34 15.82 -47.52 37.78
CA ALA A 34 15.20 -48.61 37.04
C ALA A 34 16.25 -49.45 36.29
N LYS A 35 16.10 -50.78 36.31
CA LYS A 35 16.95 -51.73 35.58
C LYS A 35 17.02 -51.38 34.08
N PRO A 36 18.16 -51.61 33.41
CA PRO A 36 18.34 -51.19 32.02
C PRO A 36 17.47 -52.03 31.08
N GLY A 37 16.34 -51.46 30.65
CA GLY A 37 15.57 -51.94 29.50
C GLY A 37 16.32 -51.63 28.21
N ILE A 38 16.35 -52.61 27.30
CA ILE A 38 16.96 -52.53 25.97
C ILE A 38 16.50 -51.24 25.28
N ARG A 39 17.38 -50.23 25.19
CA ARG A 39 17.12 -48.99 24.46
C ARG A 39 16.97 -49.36 22.99
N ARG A 40 15.78 -49.14 22.43
CA ARG A 40 15.53 -49.21 20.98
C ARG A 40 15.75 -47.81 20.40
N PRO A 41 16.98 -47.44 19.97
CA PRO A 41 17.29 -46.09 19.53
C PRO A 41 16.41 -45.64 18.36
N TRP A 42 15.98 -46.58 17.50
CA TRP A 42 15.08 -46.29 16.39
C TRP A 42 13.67 -45.84 16.83
N LEU A 43 13.16 -46.32 17.97
CA LEU A 43 11.84 -45.93 18.46
C LEU A 43 11.87 -44.51 19.04
N ASN A 44 12.94 -44.15 19.75
CA ASN A 44 13.14 -42.78 20.23
C ASN A 44 13.46 -41.81 19.10
N ALA A 45 14.22 -42.25 18.08
CA ALA A 45 14.46 -41.48 16.87
C ALA A 45 13.16 -41.26 16.09
N ALA A 46 12.30 -42.28 15.95
CA ALA A 46 11.01 -42.15 15.27
C ALA A 46 10.02 -41.25 16.03
N ILE A 47 9.99 -41.31 17.37
CA ILE A 47 9.18 -40.41 18.20
C ILE A 47 9.72 -38.98 18.13
N ALA A 48 11.03 -38.78 18.14
CA ALA A 48 11.65 -37.47 17.97
C ALA A 48 11.41 -36.89 16.57
N PHE A 49 11.51 -37.71 15.52
CA PHE A 49 11.20 -37.30 14.14
C PHE A 49 9.72 -36.96 14.00
N GLY A 50 8.82 -37.81 14.52
CA GLY A 50 7.38 -37.55 14.52
C GLY A 50 7.00 -36.28 15.29
N ALA A 51 7.65 -36.01 16.43
CA ALA A 51 7.42 -34.80 17.20
C ALA A 51 7.97 -33.55 16.49
N VAL A 52 9.15 -33.62 15.89
CA VAL A 52 9.72 -32.51 15.11
C VAL A 52 8.90 -32.26 13.85
N SER A 53 8.49 -33.30 13.11
CA SER A 53 7.60 -33.15 11.95
C SER A 53 6.22 -32.63 12.34
N ALA A 54 5.66 -33.04 13.48
CA ALA A 54 4.40 -32.50 13.99
C ALA A 54 4.54 -31.05 14.46
N ILE A 55 5.67 -30.66 15.05
CA ILE A 55 5.95 -29.26 15.42
C ILE A 55 6.21 -28.41 14.17
N VAL A 56 6.94 -28.92 13.17
CA VAL A 56 7.16 -28.21 11.89
C VAL A 56 5.84 -28.10 11.13
N ALA A 57 5.02 -29.14 11.09
CA ALA A 57 3.69 -29.09 10.51
C ALA A 57 2.77 -28.17 11.31
N LEU A 58 2.84 -28.16 12.64
CA LEU A 58 2.06 -27.26 13.49
C LEU A 58 2.53 -25.82 13.36
N VAL A 59 3.83 -25.55 13.25
CA VAL A 59 4.39 -24.21 12.99
C VAL A 59 4.09 -23.78 11.56
N ALA A 60 4.11 -24.68 10.58
CA ALA A 60 3.68 -24.40 9.21
C ALA A 60 2.16 -24.14 9.17
N ILE A 61 1.35 -24.91 9.89
CA ILE A 61 -0.10 -24.70 10.04
C ILE A 61 -0.36 -23.40 10.79
N LEU A 62 0.36 -23.08 11.86
CA LEU A 62 0.24 -21.82 12.61
C LEU A 62 0.74 -20.62 11.81
N ARG A 63 1.73 -20.80 10.92
CA ARG A 63 2.19 -19.78 9.95
C ARG A 63 1.22 -19.62 8.78
N LEU A 64 0.59 -20.71 8.31
CA LEU A 64 -0.50 -20.71 7.32
C LEU A 64 -1.82 -20.20 7.91
N GLN A 65 -1.98 -20.26 9.24
CA GLN A 65 -3.15 -19.80 10.01
C GLN A 65 -2.98 -18.39 10.60
N GLN A 66 -1.94 -17.65 10.26
CA GLN A 66 -2.04 -16.21 10.37
C GLN A 66 -2.85 -15.75 9.15
N PRO A 67 -4.16 -15.46 9.27
CA PRO A 67 -4.85 -14.78 8.19
C PRO A 67 -4.03 -13.53 7.89
N SER A 68 -3.67 -13.37 6.63
CA SER A 68 -3.22 -12.12 6.04
C SER A 68 -3.89 -10.96 6.76
N ILE A 69 -3.10 -10.17 7.48
CA ILE A 69 -3.58 -9.11 8.38
C ILE A 69 -4.28 -7.99 7.59
N TYR A 70 -4.08 -7.99 6.27
CA TYR A 70 -4.83 -7.22 5.30
C TYR A 70 -4.94 -8.08 4.03
N ALA A 71 -6.13 -8.58 3.73
CA ALA A 71 -6.38 -9.25 2.46
C ALA A 71 -7.79 -8.94 2.00
N PRO A 72 -7.99 -7.75 1.42
CA PRO A 72 -9.25 -7.40 0.80
C PRO A 72 -9.66 -8.50 -0.19
N ARG A 73 -10.96 -8.63 -0.40
CA ARG A 73 -11.42 -9.39 -1.57
C ARG A 73 -10.85 -8.71 -2.81
N LEU A 74 -10.29 -9.53 -3.70
CA LEU A 74 -9.78 -9.09 -4.99
C LEU A 74 -10.87 -9.24 -6.07
N ASP A 75 -12.11 -9.46 -5.64
CA ASP A 75 -13.25 -9.70 -6.50
C ASP A 75 -13.49 -8.46 -7.36
N GLY A 76 -13.59 -8.66 -8.68
CA GLY A 76 -13.75 -7.57 -9.64
C GLY A 76 -12.44 -6.94 -10.15
N LEU A 77 -11.28 -7.16 -9.50
CA LEU A 77 -10.00 -6.62 -10.03
C LEU A 77 -9.66 -7.17 -11.40
N SER A 78 -9.89 -8.46 -11.62
CA SER A 78 -9.69 -9.12 -12.91
C SER A 78 -10.74 -8.73 -13.96
N GLU A 79 -11.79 -8.01 -13.57
CA GLU A 79 -12.81 -7.48 -14.49
C GLU A 79 -12.44 -6.07 -15.01
N VAL A 80 -11.44 -5.43 -14.40
CA VAL A 80 -10.94 -4.13 -14.84
C VAL A 80 -10.24 -4.32 -16.20
N PRO A 81 -10.65 -3.58 -17.25
CA PRO A 81 -10.02 -3.72 -18.56
C PRO A 81 -8.51 -3.45 -18.50
N GLY A 82 -7.74 -4.31 -19.16
CA GLY A 82 -6.28 -4.25 -19.16
C GLY A 82 -5.61 -4.94 -17.97
N ILE A 83 -6.35 -5.48 -16.99
CA ILE A 83 -5.78 -6.36 -15.97
C ILE A 83 -5.84 -7.81 -16.48
N GLU A 84 -4.69 -8.40 -16.79
CA GLU A 84 -4.59 -9.77 -17.30
C GLU A 84 -4.54 -10.81 -16.18
N ASP A 85 -3.89 -10.45 -15.07
CA ASP A 85 -3.65 -11.35 -13.94
C ASP A 85 -3.59 -10.59 -12.62
N VAL A 86 -3.98 -11.25 -11.53
CA VAL A 86 -4.01 -10.68 -10.18
C VAL A 86 -3.41 -11.70 -9.20
N VAL A 87 -2.22 -11.39 -8.69
CA VAL A 87 -1.51 -12.23 -7.74
C VAL A 87 -1.74 -11.72 -6.32
N LYS A 88 -2.45 -12.52 -5.52
CA LYS A 88 -2.66 -12.23 -4.10
C LYS A 88 -1.40 -12.53 -3.29
N LEU A 89 -0.97 -11.56 -2.48
CA LEU A 89 0.20 -11.70 -1.63
C LEU A 89 -0.18 -12.17 -0.23
N ALA A 90 0.75 -12.84 0.46
CA ALA A 90 0.44 -13.64 1.64
C ALA A 90 0.11 -12.80 2.90
N SER A 91 0.50 -11.53 2.94
CA SER A 91 0.25 -10.65 4.09
C SER A 91 -0.35 -9.29 3.74
N GLY A 92 -0.63 -9.03 2.46
CA GLY A 92 -0.94 -7.70 1.96
C GLY A 92 0.25 -6.73 2.08
N GLY A 93 0.11 -5.54 1.50
CA GLY A 93 1.12 -4.47 1.57
C GLY A 93 2.42 -4.77 0.83
N VAL A 94 2.51 -4.38 -0.45
CA VAL A 94 3.75 -4.46 -1.22
C VAL A 94 4.65 -3.28 -0.89
N GLN A 95 5.90 -3.56 -0.54
CA GLN A 95 6.93 -2.52 -0.42
C GLN A 95 7.69 -2.36 -1.73
N THR A 96 8.16 -3.49 -2.26
CA THR A 96 9.07 -3.49 -3.42
C THR A 96 9.12 -4.87 -4.07
N ALA A 97 9.59 -4.90 -5.32
CA ALA A 97 9.81 -6.11 -6.08
C ALA A 97 11.11 -6.03 -6.89
N ALA A 98 11.70 -7.19 -7.17
CA ALA A 98 12.83 -7.35 -8.08
C ALA A 98 12.57 -8.52 -9.02
N VAL A 99 13.09 -8.43 -10.24
CA VAL A 99 12.85 -9.42 -11.30
C VAL A 99 14.13 -10.18 -11.60
N ASP A 100 14.02 -11.51 -11.67
CA ASP A 100 15.07 -12.44 -12.10
C ASP A 100 14.53 -13.32 -13.23
N GLY A 101 14.69 -12.86 -14.48
CA GLY A 101 14.14 -13.57 -15.64
C GLY A 101 12.61 -13.70 -15.60
N ASP A 102 12.13 -14.92 -15.38
CA ASP A 102 10.70 -15.27 -15.27
C ASP A 102 10.17 -15.25 -13.82
N THR A 103 11.01 -14.85 -12.86
CA THR A 103 10.69 -14.86 -11.45
C THR A 103 10.58 -13.44 -10.91
N ILE A 104 9.51 -13.15 -10.18
CA ILE A 104 9.32 -11.91 -9.43
C ILE A 104 9.53 -12.21 -7.95
N TRP A 105 10.44 -11.48 -7.32
CA TRP A 105 10.68 -11.51 -5.88
C TRP A 105 10.03 -10.29 -5.23
N VAL A 106 9.11 -10.52 -4.30
CA VAL A 106 8.36 -9.46 -3.62
C VAL A 106 8.66 -9.47 -2.13
N VAL A 107 8.82 -8.28 -1.56
CA VAL A 107 8.86 -8.11 -0.11
C VAL A 107 7.58 -7.46 0.38
N THR A 108 6.98 -8.04 1.41
CA THR A 108 5.77 -7.52 2.05
C THR A 108 6.08 -7.00 3.45
N ALA A 109 5.76 -5.72 3.71
CA ALA A 109 6.13 -5.04 4.96
C ALA A 109 5.41 -5.56 6.21
N LEU A 110 4.17 -6.03 6.07
CA LEU A 110 3.35 -6.34 7.26
C LEU A 110 3.80 -7.62 7.98
N ALA A 111 4.50 -8.52 7.29
CA ALA A 111 4.87 -9.82 7.82
C ALA A 111 6.33 -10.22 7.56
N ASN A 112 7.17 -9.29 7.04
CA ASN A 112 8.58 -9.53 6.71
C ASN A 112 8.76 -10.81 5.85
N LEU A 113 7.94 -10.95 4.82
CA LEU A 113 7.97 -12.09 3.91
C LEU A 113 8.72 -11.72 2.63
N LEU A 114 9.53 -12.66 2.15
CA LEU A 114 10.01 -12.71 0.79
C LEU A 114 9.18 -13.73 0.02
N GLN A 115 8.52 -13.30 -1.04
CA GLN A 115 7.64 -14.12 -1.87
C GLN A 115 8.23 -14.29 -3.26
N ARG A 116 8.17 -15.52 -3.79
CA ARG A 116 8.61 -15.87 -5.14
C ARG A 116 7.38 -16.13 -6.00
N ILE A 117 7.28 -15.42 -7.11
CA ILE A 117 6.12 -15.43 -8.00
C ILE A 117 6.60 -15.73 -9.42
N SER A 118 5.86 -16.55 -10.15
CA SER A 118 6.09 -16.79 -11.57
C SER A 118 5.54 -15.63 -12.39
N ALA A 119 6.38 -14.92 -13.14
CA ALA A 119 5.97 -13.88 -14.07
C ALA A 119 5.17 -14.42 -15.27
N VAL A 120 5.31 -15.72 -15.57
CA VAL A 120 4.62 -16.37 -16.69
C VAL A 120 3.20 -16.75 -16.31
N SER A 121 3.04 -17.38 -15.14
CA SER A 121 1.76 -17.97 -14.72
C SER A 121 0.98 -17.15 -13.69
N GLY A 122 1.62 -16.15 -13.05
CA GLY A 122 1.04 -15.43 -11.92
C GLY A 122 1.03 -16.22 -10.60
N ASP A 123 1.56 -17.44 -10.59
CA ASP A 123 1.49 -18.28 -9.40
C ASP A 123 2.45 -17.78 -8.31
N LEU A 124 1.93 -17.63 -7.09
CA LEU A 124 2.75 -17.51 -5.88
C LEU A 124 3.37 -18.88 -5.57
N GLU A 125 4.64 -19.06 -5.95
CA GLU A 125 5.34 -20.33 -5.86
C GLU A 125 5.82 -20.64 -4.44
N MET A 126 6.40 -19.64 -3.77
CA MET A 126 7.04 -19.81 -2.46
C MET A 126 6.92 -18.56 -1.59
N THR A 127 6.86 -18.76 -0.28
CA THR A 127 6.89 -17.71 0.74
C THR A 127 7.93 -18.04 1.80
N TYR A 128 8.86 -17.13 2.03
CA TYR A 128 9.95 -17.25 2.99
C TYR A 128 9.79 -16.20 4.07
N ALA A 129 9.86 -16.60 5.33
CA ALA A 129 9.91 -15.66 6.45
C ALA A 129 11.34 -15.14 6.62
N ILE A 130 11.51 -13.82 6.62
CA ILE A 130 12.79 -13.17 6.84
C ILE A 130 12.83 -12.65 8.27
N ASP A 131 13.89 -12.99 8.98
CA ASP A 131 14.15 -12.55 10.35
C ASP A 131 14.88 -11.19 10.33
N SER A 132 14.22 -10.22 9.70
CA SER A 132 14.58 -8.81 9.62
C SER A 132 13.40 -7.99 9.02
N HIS A 133 13.23 -6.73 9.42
CA HIS A 133 12.34 -5.79 8.74
C HIS A 133 12.93 -5.36 7.39
N VAL A 134 12.46 -5.97 6.31
CA VAL A 134 12.99 -5.72 4.97
C VAL A 134 12.16 -4.69 4.22
N GLU A 135 12.83 -3.71 3.62
CA GLU A 135 12.19 -2.68 2.77
C GLU A 135 12.72 -2.67 1.33
N GLY A 136 13.84 -3.32 1.07
CA GLY A 136 14.48 -3.37 -0.25
C GLY A 136 14.73 -4.80 -0.72
N VAL A 137 14.56 -5.06 -2.02
CA VAL A 137 14.95 -6.31 -2.68
C VAL A 137 15.63 -6.01 -4.01
N VAL A 138 16.71 -6.73 -4.30
CA VAL A 138 17.49 -6.60 -5.54
C VAL A 138 17.98 -7.98 -5.94
N VAL A 139 17.98 -8.28 -7.24
CA VAL A 139 18.55 -9.51 -7.78
C VAL A 139 19.90 -9.20 -8.41
N GLY A 140 20.90 -10.03 -8.15
CA GLY A 140 22.22 -9.84 -8.73
C GLY A 140 23.25 -10.88 -8.31
N GLY A 141 24.16 -11.23 -9.22
CA GLY A 141 25.22 -12.20 -8.95
C GLY A 141 24.72 -13.61 -8.65
N GLY A 142 23.49 -13.94 -9.07
CA GLY A 142 22.82 -15.22 -8.77
C GLY A 142 22.13 -15.29 -7.41
N TYR A 143 21.99 -14.16 -6.71
CA TYR A 143 21.38 -14.08 -5.39
C TYR A 143 20.26 -13.04 -5.34
N VAL A 144 19.40 -13.17 -4.33
CA VAL A 144 18.47 -12.14 -3.92
C VAL A 144 19.08 -11.41 -2.73
N TRP A 145 19.19 -10.09 -2.84
CA TRP A 145 19.72 -9.22 -1.79
C TRP A 145 18.57 -8.46 -1.15
N LEU A 146 18.55 -8.41 0.18
CA LEU A 146 17.50 -7.77 0.96
C LEU A 146 18.10 -6.66 1.82
N LEU A 147 17.39 -5.55 1.94
CA LEU A 147 17.78 -4.42 2.78
C LEU A 147 16.93 -4.40 4.05
N GLY A 148 17.56 -4.71 5.17
CA GLY A 148 16.94 -4.76 6.49
C GLY A 148 17.17 -3.49 7.29
N TYR A 149 16.17 -3.08 8.08
CA TYR A 149 16.24 -1.94 9.01
C TYR A 149 16.72 -2.34 10.40
N ASP A 150 16.64 -3.63 10.73
CA ASP A 150 17.07 -4.12 12.03
C ASP A 150 18.58 -3.94 12.23
N ASN A 151 19.02 -3.97 13.49
CA ASN A 151 20.43 -3.90 13.87
C ASN A 151 21.17 -2.62 13.40
N GLY A 152 20.44 -1.52 13.16
CA GLY A 152 21.02 -0.27 12.65
C GLY A 152 21.26 -0.30 11.14
N GLY A 153 20.51 -1.13 10.41
CA GLY A 153 20.59 -1.32 8.97
C GLY A 153 21.54 -2.44 8.56
N GLU A 154 21.03 -3.36 7.74
CA GLU A 154 21.76 -4.54 7.29
C GLU A 154 21.47 -4.88 5.82
N VAL A 155 22.45 -5.53 5.18
CA VAL A 155 22.32 -6.16 3.88
C VAL A 155 22.31 -7.67 4.09
N LEU A 156 21.26 -8.32 3.62
CA LEU A 156 21.10 -9.77 3.69
C LEU A 156 21.27 -10.36 2.29
N ARG A 157 21.97 -11.49 2.18
CA ARG A 157 21.97 -12.30 0.96
C ARG A 157 21.10 -13.52 1.17
N PHE A 158 20.13 -13.70 0.31
CA PHE A 158 19.24 -14.84 0.26
C PHE A 158 19.63 -15.74 -0.92
N ASP A 159 19.93 -17.00 -0.61
CA ASP A 159 20.20 -18.04 -1.59
C ASP A 159 18.87 -18.75 -1.89
N SER A 160 18.35 -18.53 -3.10
CA SER A 160 17.08 -19.12 -3.54
C SER A 160 17.13 -20.63 -3.69
N SER A 161 18.31 -21.23 -3.90
CA SER A 161 18.49 -22.68 -3.99
C SER A 161 18.45 -23.35 -2.62
N LEU A 162 18.90 -22.65 -1.58
CA LEU A 162 18.87 -23.11 -0.19
C LEU A 162 17.61 -22.66 0.56
N GLY A 163 16.94 -21.61 0.07
CA GLY A 163 15.74 -21.04 0.68
C GLY A 163 16.03 -20.34 2.02
N ASN A 164 17.22 -19.77 2.19
CA ASN A 164 17.63 -19.11 3.42
C ASN A 164 18.54 -17.90 3.18
N VAL A 165 18.64 -17.06 4.21
CA VAL A 165 19.67 -16.01 4.29
C VAL A 165 20.98 -16.66 4.72
N ASP A 166 22.01 -16.59 3.86
CA ASP A 166 23.32 -17.21 4.08
C ASP A 166 24.41 -16.20 4.47
N LEU A 167 24.13 -14.90 4.31
CA LEU A 167 25.02 -13.80 4.64
C LEU A 167 24.22 -12.62 5.25
N ARG A 168 24.79 -12.00 6.28
CA ARG A 168 24.33 -10.72 6.83
C ARG A 168 25.51 -9.77 6.99
N LEU A 169 25.38 -8.54 6.50
CA LEU A 169 26.41 -7.51 6.55
C LEU A 169 25.86 -6.23 7.21
N PRO A 170 26.61 -5.55 8.07
CA PRO A 170 26.20 -4.27 8.62
C PRO A 170 26.27 -3.17 7.57
N LEU A 171 25.19 -2.41 7.41
CA LEU A 171 25.15 -1.25 6.50
C LEU A 171 25.63 0.05 7.19
N GLY A 172 25.49 0.13 8.52
CA GLY A 172 25.97 1.27 9.32
C GLY A 172 25.03 2.48 9.33
N GLY A 173 23.77 2.27 8.98
CA GLY A 173 22.70 3.26 8.88
C GLY A 173 21.49 2.60 8.23
N ALA A 174 20.29 3.17 8.41
CA ALA A 174 19.09 2.64 7.77
C ALA A 174 19.24 2.71 6.23
N PRO A 175 18.78 1.72 5.46
CA PRO A 175 18.80 1.80 4.00
C PRO A 175 18.16 3.09 3.48
N ALA A 176 18.79 3.78 2.53
CA ALA A 176 18.24 5.00 1.93
C ALA A 176 17.98 4.77 0.44
N HIS A 177 16.72 4.96 0.02
CA HIS A 177 16.23 4.95 -1.37
C HIS A 177 16.46 3.68 -2.21
N GLY A 178 17.21 2.69 -1.70
CA GLY A 178 17.29 1.33 -2.23
C GLY A 178 18.72 0.84 -2.51
N ALA A 179 18.81 -0.21 -3.32
CA ALA A 179 20.05 -0.81 -3.79
C ALA A 179 19.94 -1.15 -5.28
N VAL A 180 21.07 -1.27 -5.97
CA VAL A 180 21.12 -1.65 -7.39
C VAL A 180 22.26 -2.64 -7.61
N TRP A 181 22.02 -3.67 -8.42
CA TRP A 181 23.09 -4.51 -8.95
C TRP A 181 23.67 -3.87 -10.20
N PHE A 182 24.94 -3.46 -10.15
CA PHE A 182 25.60 -2.76 -11.25
C PHE A 182 27.08 -3.12 -11.33
N ALA A 183 27.54 -3.43 -12.54
CA ALA A 183 28.92 -3.82 -12.83
C ALA A 183 29.40 -4.96 -11.90
N ASP A 184 28.64 -6.04 -11.83
CA ASP A 184 28.91 -7.26 -11.03
C ASP A 184 29.04 -7.04 -9.51
N ASN A 185 28.47 -5.94 -9.00
CA ASN A 185 28.48 -5.62 -7.58
C ASN A 185 27.12 -5.08 -7.14
N LEU A 186 26.81 -5.29 -5.87
CA LEU A 186 25.71 -4.65 -5.19
C LEU A 186 26.17 -3.25 -4.73
N TRP A 187 25.37 -2.24 -5.04
CA TRP A 187 25.54 -0.89 -4.54
C TRP A 187 24.37 -0.54 -3.63
N VAL A 188 24.68 -0.09 -2.41
CA VAL A 188 23.67 0.21 -1.38
C VAL A 188 24.01 1.53 -0.71
N SER A 189 23.02 2.40 -0.54
CA SER A 189 23.14 3.62 0.25
C SER A 189 22.37 3.56 1.56
N ASN A 190 22.78 4.37 2.53
CA ASN A 190 22.11 4.52 3.82
C ASN A 190 21.76 5.98 4.16
N ASP A 191 20.95 6.15 5.19
CA ASP A 191 20.44 7.44 5.71
C ASP A 191 21.53 8.33 6.34
N GLN A 192 22.75 7.82 6.46
CA GLN A 192 23.94 8.56 6.86
C GLN A 192 24.72 9.10 5.66
N GLY A 193 24.18 8.99 4.45
CA GLY A 193 24.81 9.46 3.22
C GLY A 193 26.03 8.62 2.79
N GLN A 194 26.10 7.36 3.19
CA GLN A 194 27.15 6.43 2.78
C GLN A 194 26.68 5.55 1.63
N LEU A 195 27.56 5.33 0.66
CA LEU A 195 27.41 4.40 -0.46
C LEU A 195 28.46 3.28 -0.34
N GLN A 196 28.00 2.04 -0.25
CA GLN A 196 28.86 0.85 -0.21
C GLN A 196 28.80 0.08 -1.53
N ARG A 197 29.96 -0.35 -2.03
CA ARG A 197 30.08 -1.33 -3.13
C ARG A 197 30.45 -2.68 -2.54
N ILE A 198 29.59 -3.68 -2.72
CA ILE A 198 29.71 -5.00 -2.14
C ILE A 198 29.76 -6.03 -3.26
N SER A 199 30.75 -6.92 -3.23
CA SER A 199 30.85 -7.98 -4.24
C SER A 199 29.86 -9.12 -3.97
N ALA A 200 29.65 -9.98 -4.96
CA ALA A 200 28.74 -11.14 -4.83
C ALA A 200 29.06 -12.04 -3.61
N ASN A 201 30.33 -12.11 -3.19
CA ASN A 201 30.76 -12.96 -2.09
C ASN A 201 30.55 -12.32 -0.69
N GLY A 202 30.16 -11.04 -0.64
CA GLY A 202 29.97 -10.28 0.61
C GLY A 202 31.13 -9.39 1.03
N GLU A 203 32.19 -9.28 0.23
CA GLU A 203 33.29 -8.36 0.49
C GLU A 203 32.86 -6.91 0.19
N ILE A 204 32.98 -6.03 1.19
CA ILE A 204 32.82 -4.58 1.02
C ILE A 204 34.07 -4.07 0.31
N LEU A 205 33.96 -3.82 -0.99
CA LEU A 205 35.06 -3.36 -1.84
C LEU A 205 35.36 -1.87 -1.65
N GLU A 206 34.34 -1.07 -1.34
CA GLU A 206 34.45 0.38 -1.22
C GLU A 206 33.34 0.95 -0.33
N THR A 207 33.66 2.02 0.41
CA THR A 207 32.68 2.87 1.09
C THR A 207 33.00 4.33 0.76
N SER A 208 32.01 5.05 0.26
CA SER A 208 32.15 6.42 -0.23
C SER A 208 30.94 7.26 0.21
N VAL A 209 30.99 8.58 0.05
CA VAL A 209 29.85 9.46 0.33
C VAL A 209 28.89 9.44 -0.86
N GLY A 210 27.59 9.35 -0.64
CA GLY A 210 26.58 9.46 -1.68
C GLY A 210 25.32 8.66 -1.36
N GLU A 211 24.19 9.06 -1.94
CA GLU A 211 22.97 8.24 -1.95
C GLU A 211 22.62 7.81 -3.37
N LEU A 212 22.18 6.56 -3.49
CA LEU A 212 21.89 5.95 -4.77
C LEU A 212 20.52 6.43 -5.28
N LYS A 213 20.46 6.80 -6.56
CA LYS A 213 19.23 7.25 -7.22
C LYS A 213 18.81 6.36 -8.39
N GLY A 214 19.72 5.55 -8.92
CA GLY A 214 19.42 4.60 -9.99
C GLY A 214 20.63 4.28 -10.85
N ALA A 215 20.37 3.71 -12.02
CA ALA A 215 21.37 3.38 -13.02
C ALA A 215 20.81 3.62 -14.43
N GLY A 216 21.67 3.98 -15.38
CA GLY A 216 21.29 4.25 -16.77
C GLY A 216 22.47 4.84 -17.55
N LEU A 217 22.44 4.77 -18.89
CA LEU A 217 23.54 5.24 -19.75
C LEU A 217 24.92 4.63 -19.42
N GLY A 218 24.96 3.45 -18.78
CA GLY A 218 26.21 2.81 -18.36
C GLY A 218 26.84 3.40 -17.09
N TYR A 219 26.09 4.19 -16.32
CA TYR A 219 26.51 4.77 -15.03
C TYR A 219 25.53 4.41 -13.92
N LEU A 220 26.03 4.48 -12.68
CA LEU A 220 25.19 4.73 -11.51
C LEU A 220 24.95 6.23 -11.35
N TRP A 221 23.77 6.59 -10.86
CA TRP A 221 23.43 7.97 -10.51
C TRP A 221 23.38 8.10 -9.01
N VAL A 222 24.21 9.01 -8.49
CA VAL A 222 24.43 9.19 -7.06
C VAL A 222 24.32 10.67 -6.72
N ASN A 223 23.52 11.02 -5.71
CA ASN A 223 23.53 12.38 -5.18
C ASN A 223 24.62 12.54 -4.12
N ASP A 224 25.17 13.75 -4.04
CA ASP A 224 25.92 14.21 -2.88
C ASP A 224 24.93 14.73 -1.81
N PRO A 225 24.87 14.14 -0.61
CA PRO A 225 23.94 14.56 0.45
C PRO A 225 24.16 16.00 0.93
N SER A 226 25.38 16.52 0.77
CA SER A 226 25.76 17.85 1.26
C SER A 226 25.45 18.99 0.27
N THR A 227 25.44 18.68 -1.02
CA THR A 227 25.21 19.67 -2.09
C THR A 227 23.91 19.43 -2.86
N GLY A 228 23.35 18.23 -2.78
CA GLY A 228 22.21 17.78 -3.58
C GLY A 228 22.54 17.49 -5.05
N LEU A 229 23.79 17.66 -5.49
CA LEU A 229 24.19 17.44 -6.88
C LEU A 229 24.14 15.96 -7.23
N ILE A 230 23.55 15.62 -8.36
CA ILE A 230 23.51 14.25 -8.89
C ILE A 230 24.61 14.07 -9.91
N SER A 231 25.46 13.08 -9.70
CA SER A 231 26.62 12.80 -10.55
C SER A 231 26.64 11.34 -10.99
N SER A 232 27.19 11.11 -12.18
CA SER A 232 27.45 9.77 -12.68
C SER A 232 28.60 9.11 -11.91
N VAL A 233 28.51 7.80 -11.70
CA VAL A 233 29.59 6.95 -11.20
C VAL A 233 29.79 5.80 -12.16
N GLY A 234 30.96 5.75 -12.80
CA GLY A 234 31.35 4.72 -13.74
C GLY A 234 31.69 3.38 -13.06
N THR A 235 31.83 2.33 -13.86
CA THR A 235 32.13 0.96 -13.38
C THR A 235 33.45 0.83 -12.61
N ASN A 236 34.41 1.71 -12.88
CA ASN A 236 35.69 1.79 -12.19
C ASN A 236 35.67 2.73 -10.95
N GLY A 237 34.51 3.31 -10.61
CA GLY A 237 34.34 4.28 -9.53
C GLY A 237 34.63 5.75 -9.91
N THR A 238 34.93 6.04 -11.17
CA THR A 238 35.12 7.44 -11.64
C THR A 238 33.81 8.20 -11.48
N ARG A 239 33.87 9.39 -10.86
CA ARG A 239 32.69 10.21 -10.58
C ARG A 239 32.64 11.48 -11.43
N GLY A 240 31.42 11.93 -11.73
CA GLY A 240 31.16 13.28 -12.25
C GLY A 240 31.51 13.46 -13.73
N GLU A 241 31.48 12.38 -14.52
CA GLU A 241 31.59 12.50 -15.97
C GLU A 241 30.38 13.24 -16.55
N ILE A 242 29.21 13.01 -15.97
CA ILE A 242 27.98 13.75 -16.22
C ILE A 242 27.44 14.23 -14.86
N VAL A 243 27.05 15.50 -14.80
CA VAL A 243 26.44 16.11 -13.61
C VAL A 243 25.08 16.65 -14.03
N ILE A 244 24.03 16.20 -13.34
CA ILE A 244 22.69 16.73 -13.52
C ILE A 244 22.60 17.98 -12.64
N PRO A 245 22.26 19.16 -13.20
CA PRO A 245 22.11 20.38 -12.42
C PRO A 245 20.92 20.28 -11.46
N THR A 246 20.85 21.14 -10.46
CA THR A 246 19.66 21.27 -9.58
C THR A 246 18.83 22.47 -10.04
N PHE A 247 17.50 22.38 -9.97
CA PHE A 247 16.63 23.56 -10.08
C PHE A 247 16.87 24.52 -8.91
N GLU A 248 16.70 25.81 -9.17
CA GLU A 248 16.57 26.81 -8.09
C GLU A 248 15.25 26.54 -7.35
N GLY A 249 15.31 26.12 -6.08
CA GLY A 249 14.11 25.76 -5.30
C GLY A 249 13.78 24.26 -5.20
N LEU A 250 14.57 23.37 -5.82
CA LEU A 250 14.72 22.03 -5.26
C LEU A 250 15.32 22.24 -3.86
N ASP A 251 14.56 22.03 -2.79
CA ASP A 251 15.03 22.20 -1.41
C ASP A 251 16.04 21.08 -1.09
N THR A 252 17.25 21.22 -1.65
CA THR A 252 18.30 20.23 -1.66
C THR A 252 19.14 20.26 -0.40
N MET A 253 18.70 20.90 0.68
CA MET A 253 19.43 20.83 1.96
C MET A 253 19.58 19.40 2.52
N SER A 254 19.05 18.37 1.83
CA SER A 254 19.32 16.95 2.10
C SER A 254 19.43 16.03 0.88
N GLY A 255 19.33 16.51 -0.38
CA GLY A 255 19.30 15.61 -1.56
C GLY A 255 18.08 14.65 -1.65
N ASN A 256 17.11 14.78 -0.74
CA ASN A 256 15.87 14.01 -0.68
C ASN A 256 14.84 14.35 -1.78
N GLY A 257 15.13 15.36 -2.63
CA GLY A 257 14.23 15.73 -3.72
C GLY A 257 14.15 14.68 -4.81
N VAL A 258 15.27 14.07 -5.24
CA VAL A 258 15.21 13.08 -6.33
C VAL A 258 15.10 11.68 -5.76
N ARG A 259 14.06 10.95 -6.20
CA ARG A 259 13.77 9.57 -5.79
C ARG A 259 14.35 8.54 -6.74
N SER A 260 14.26 8.78 -8.05
CA SER A 260 14.69 7.83 -9.07
C SER A 260 15.27 8.57 -10.28
N VAL A 261 16.32 8.00 -10.88
CA VAL A 261 16.86 8.39 -12.17
C VAL A 261 16.90 7.17 -13.07
N ILE A 262 16.22 7.24 -14.22
CA ILE A 262 16.25 6.20 -15.24
C ILE A 262 16.59 6.77 -16.61
N GLU A 263 17.03 5.90 -17.53
CA GLU A 263 17.25 6.26 -18.92
C GLU A 263 16.04 5.87 -19.78
N ALA A 264 15.61 6.77 -20.67
CA ALA A 264 14.76 6.43 -21.81
C ALA A 264 15.01 7.37 -22.98
N GLY A 265 15.11 6.81 -24.20
CA GLY A 265 15.29 7.61 -25.42
C GLY A 265 16.56 8.46 -25.43
N GLY A 266 17.65 8.00 -24.81
CA GLY A 266 18.92 8.72 -24.69
C GLY A 266 18.91 9.92 -23.72
N ARG A 267 17.81 10.11 -22.99
CA ARG A 267 17.66 11.13 -21.94
C ARG A 267 17.50 10.49 -20.58
N LEU A 268 17.75 11.26 -19.53
CA LEU A 268 17.51 10.84 -18.16
C LEU A 268 16.20 11.42 -17.66
N TRP A 269 15.40 10.59 -17.01
CA TRP A 269 14.12 10.96 -16.44
C TRP A 269 14.19 10.82 -14.93
N LEU A 270 13.76 11.85 -14.24
CA LEU A 270 13.90 12.01 -12.80
C LEU A 270 12.51 12.09 -12.18
N LEU A 271 12.27 11.26 -11.16
CA LEU A 271 11.19 11.52 -10.22
C LEU A 271 11.77 12.40 -9.11
N ASP A 272 11.34 13.65 -9.06
CA ASP A 272 11.85 14.66 -8.13
C ASP A 272 10.75 15.29 -7.26
N GLY A 273 11.09 15.93 -6.15
CA GLY A 273 10.16 16.50 -5.19
C GLY A 273 9.91 15.66 -3.93
N VAL A 274 8.95 16.07 -3.12
CA VAL A 274 8.68 15.46 -1.80
C VAL A 274 7.45 14.58 -1.89
N PHE A 275 7.63 13.27 -1.78
CA PHE A 275 6.51 12.33 -1.69
C PHE A 275 5.82 12.42 -0.32
N PRO A 276 4.48 12.34 -0.23
CA PRO A 276 3.50 12.33 -1.32
C PRO A 276 3.09 13.71 -1.85
N TRP A 277 3.52 14.80 -1.19
CA TRP A 277 2.96 16.15 -1.31
C TRP A 277 3.33 16.93 -2.58
N GLY A 278 4.25 16.44 -3.41
CA GLY A 278 4.67 17.14 -4.62
C GLY A 278 5.85 16.46 -5.29
N THR A 279 5.61 15.29 -5.92
CA THR A 279 6.57 14.69 -6.85
C THR A 279 6.26 15.07 -8.29
N ASN A 280 7.29 15.46 -9.01
CA ASN A 280 7.28 15.84 -10.42
C ASN A 280 8.08 14.85 -11.25
N LEU A 281 7.89 14.94 -12.56
CA LEU A 281 8.77 14.34 -13.53
C LEU A 281 9.66 15.44 -14.13
N SER A 282 10.96 15.19 -14.21
CA SER A 282 11.90 16.07 -14.91
C SER A 282 12.71 15.28 -15.93
N VAL A 283 13.16 15.95 -16.99
CA VAL A 283 13.95 15.35 -18.05
C VAL A 283 15.27 16.10 -18.21
N PHE A 284 16.35 15.35 -18.28
CA PHE A 284 17.70 15.85 -18.51
C PHE A 284 18.25 15.32 -19.83
N ASP A 285 18.70 16.23 -20.69
CA ASP A 285 19.42 15.90 -21.92
C ASP A 285 20.94 15.95 -21.65
N PRO A 286 21.63 14.80 -21.62
CA PRO A 286 23.08 14.77 -21.39
C PRO A 286 23.91 15.37 -22.53
N ALA A 287 23.35 15.51 -23.74
CA ALA A 287 24.04 16.08 -24.89
C ALA A 287 24.08 17.62 -24.84
N THR A 288 23.02 18.26 -24.32
CA THR A 288 22.94 19.72 -24.17
C THR A 288 23.26 20.19 -22.75
N GLY A 289 23.09 19.33 -21.75
CA GLY A 289 23.18 19.67 -20.33
C GLY A 289 21.94 20.38 -19.79
N GLU A 290 20.83 20.38 -20.54
CA GLU A 290 19.58 21.02 -20.16
C GLU A 290 18.74 20.09 -19.28
N LEU A 291 18.24 20.62 -18.16
CA LEU A 291 17.28 19.98 -17.27
C LEU A 291 15.99 20.78 -17.27
N GLU A 292 14.88 20.12 -17.54
CA GLU A 292 13.55 20.75 -17.63
C GLU A 292 12.52 19.96 -16.83
N SER A 293 11.59 20.68 -16.19
CA SER A 293 10.43 20.05 -15.56
C SER A 293 9.48 19.59 -16.66
N PHE A 294 9.09 18.32 -16.60
CA PHE A 294 8.13 17.74 -17.51
C PHE A 294 6.73 17.90 -16.94
N GLY A 295 5.98 18.85 -17.51
CA GLY A 295 4.61 19.15 -17.09
C GLY A 295 3.60 18.09 -17.54
N GLY A 296 2.39 18.20 -17.00
CA GLY A 296 1.26 17.36 -17.42
C GLY A 296 1.30 15.93 -16.91
N THR A 297 2.10 15.63 -15.88
CA THR A 297 1.96 14.41 -15.06
C THR A 297 0.93 14.65 -13.94
N THR A 298 0.91 13.78 -12.93
CA THR A 298 0.01 13.84 -11.79
C THR A 298 0.81 13.91 -10.47
N PHE A 299 0.16 13.92 -9.30
CA PHE A 299 0.86 13.94 -8.01
C PHE A 299 1.26 12.53 -7.55
N GLY A 300 2.05 12.44 -6.47
CA GLY A 300 2.36 11.18 -5.81
C GLY A 300 3.03 10.14 -6.70
N LEU A 301 3.79 10.57 -7.72
CA LEU A 301 4.63 9.70 -8.53
C LEU A 301 5.61 8.94 -7.62
N LEU A 302 5.67 7.61 -7.76
CA LEU A 302 6.38 6.74 -6.82
C LEU A 302 7.44 5.86 -7.48
N ALA A 303 7.15 5.27 -8.63
CA ALA A 303 8.08 4.43 -9.38
C ALA A 303 7.96 4.67 -10.88
N ILE A 304 9.05 4.44 -11.60
CA ILE A 304 9.15 4.63 -13.05
C ILE A 304 9.96 3.50 -13.67
N VAL A 305 9.53 3.04 -14.85
CA VAL A 305 10.27 2.07 -15.68
C VAL A 305 10.10 2.40 -17.17
N GLU A 306 11.09 2.05 -17.98
CA GLU A 306 10.95 2.06 -19.44
C GLU A 306 10.42 0.70 -19.90
N PHE A 307 9.40 0.72 -20.76
CA PHE A 307 8.85 -0.47 -21.39
C PHE A 307 8.25 -0.11 -22.75
N GLU A 308 8.69 -0.83 -23.79
CA GLU A 308 8.25 -0.68 -25.18
C GLU A 308 8.38 0.75 -25.73
N GLY A 309 9.47 1.44 -25.39
CA GLY A 309 9.75 2.80 -25.85
C GLY A 309 8.96 3.88 -25.11
N SER A 310 8.21 3.52 -24.07
CA SER A 310 7.44 4.45 -23.25
C SER A 310 7.89 4.38 -21.79
N LEU A 311 7.71 5.47 -21.08
CA LEU A 311 7.86 5.51 -19.64
C LEU A 311 6.54 5.13 -18.99
N TRP A 312 6.62 4.25 -18.00
CA TRP A 312 5.49 3.82 -17.19
C TRP A 312 5.74 4.23 -15.76
N ILE A 313 4.85 5.07 -15.23
CA ILE A 313 5.00 5.73 -13.95
C ILE A 313 3.78 5.42 -13.08
N THR A 314 4.00 5.02 -11.83
CA THR A 314 2.91 4.88 -10.87
C THR A 314 2.67 6.19 -10.14
N SER A 315 1.40 6.59 -10.04
CA SER A 315 0.95 7.57 -9.07
C SER A 315 0.26 6.85 -7.93
N HIS A 316 0.88 6.91 -6.76
CA HIS A 316 0.38 6.26 -5.56
C HIS A 316 -0.87 6.97 -5.00
N THR A 317 -0.86 8.31 -5.01
CA THR A 317 -1.95 9.13 -4.46
C THR A 317 -3.16 9.19 -5.38
N ASP A 318 -2.93 9.19 -6.69
CA ASP A 318 -4.01 9.35 -7.68
C ASP A 318 -4.46 7.99 -8.22
N HIS A 319 -3.80 6.90 -7.81
CA HIS A 319 -4.10 5.52 -8.21
C HIS A 319 -4.11 5.35 -9.73
N LEU A 320 -3.08 5.94 -10.35
CA LEU A 320 -2.89 5.91 -11.78
C LEU A 320 -1.65 5.11 -12.12
N LEU A 321 -1.72 4.43 -13.25
CA LEU A 321 -0.57 4.13 -14.07
C LEU A 321 -0.53 5.18 -15.19
N ILE A 322 0.61 5.82 -15.39
CA ILE A 322 0.81 6.89 -16.36
C ILE A 322 1.80 6.41 -17.40
N ARG A 323 1.43 6.55 -18.67
CA ARG A 323 2.33 6.34 -19.80
C ARG A 323 2.79 7.69 -20.34
N VAL A 324 4.10 7.87 -20.47
CA VAL A 324 4.70 9.03 -21.14
C VAL A 324 5.46 8.55 -22.36
N ASP A 325 5.11 9.06 -23.53
CA ASP A 325 5.90 8.91 -24.75
C ASP A 325 7.10 9.88 -24.68
N PRO A 326 8.35 9.40 -24.56
CA PRO A 326 9.51 10.27 -24.42
C PRO A 326 9.84 11.05 -25.71
N GLU A 327 9.38 10.60 -26.88
CA GLU A 327 9.61 11.27 -28.16
C GLU A 327 8.60 12.40 -28.39
N THR A 328 7.31 12.13 -28.16
CA THR A 328 6.25 13.10 -28.44
C THR A 328 5.82 13.92 -27.23
N GLY A 329 6.19 13.50 -26.02
CA GLY A 329 5.71 14.07 -24.77
C GLY A 329 4.24 13.75 -24.46
N LYS A 330 3.62 12.80 -25.17
CA LYS A 330 2.21 12.44 -24.93
C LYS A 330 2.10 11.75 -23.57
N VAL A 331 1.23 12.27 -22.71
CA VAL A 331 0.87 11.65 -21.43
C VAL A 331 -0.48 10.95 -21.57
N THR A 332 -0.57 9.70 -21.14
CA THR A 332 -1.81 8.92 -21.07
C THR A 332 -1.96 8.38 -19.66
N ARG A 333 -3.19 8.42 -19.10
CA ARG A 333 -3.47 8.04 -17.71
C ARG A 333 -4.42 6.85 -17.69
N PHE A 334 -4.12 5.89 -16.84
CA PHE A 334 -4.91 4.69 -16.67
C PHE A 334 -5.24 4.51 -15.19
N PRO A 335 -6.51 4.60 -14.79
CA PRO A 335 -6.92 4.22 -13.43
C PRO A 335 -6.54 2.77 -13.15
N VAL A 336 -5.95 2.52 -11.98
CA VAL A 336 -5.64 1.16 -11.52
C VAL A 336 -6.39 0.81 -10.24
N PRO A 337 -6.67 -0.48 -10.00
CA PRO A 337 -7.59 -0.87 -8.96
C PRO A 337 -6.99 -1.02 -7.57
N GLY A 338 -6.36 0.06 -7.12
CA GLY A 338 -5.65 0.12 -5.85
C GLY A 338 -4.58 1.19 -5.82
N LYS A 339 -3.83 1.26 -4.73
CA LYS A 339 -2.69 2.19 -4.59
C LYS A 339 -1.50 1.70 -5.38
N ALA A 340 -1.20 2.37 -6.50
CA ALA A 340 -0.08 2.02 -7.36
C ALA A 340 1.26 2.23 -6.63
N GLY A 341 1.95 1.12 -6.34
CA GLY A 341 3.24 1.06 -5.67
C GLY A 341 4.40 1.14 -6.66
N GLY A 342 5.23 0.10 -6.69
CA GLY A 342 6.22 -0.14 -7.74
C GLY A 342 5.62 -0.61 -9.07
N VAL A 343 6.31 -0.29 -10.17
CA VAL A 343 6.08 -0.80 -11.53
C VAL A 343 7.38 -1.39 -12.08
N PHE A 344 7.29 -2.52 -12.75
CA PHE A 344 8.45 -3.24 -13.27
C PHE A 344 8.06 -4.13 -14.46
N VAL A 345 9.07 -4.56 -15.21
CA VAL A 345 8.89 -5.44 -16.37
C VAL A 345 9.36 -6.84 -16.03
N ALA A 346 8.49 -7.82 -16.23
CA ALA A 346 8.81 -9.25 -16.07
C ALA A 346 8.07 -10.06 -17.13
N ASP A 347 8.73 -11.06 -17.71
CA ASP A 347 8.19 -11.86 -18.83
C ASP A 347 7.58 -10.99 -19.96
N SER A 348 8.35 -9.98 -20.39
CA SER A 348 7.93 -9.02 -21.43
C SER A 348 6.58 -8.33 -21.16
N SER A 349 6.20 -8.22 -19.89
CA SER A 349 4.91 -7.66 -19.48
C SER A 349 5.10 -6.64 -18.38
N LEU A 350 4.18 -5.69 -18.31
CA LEU A 350 4.20 -4.68 -17.27
C LEU A 350 3.47 -5.21 -16.03
N TRP A 351 4.13 -5.10 -14.88
CA TRP A 351 3.57 -5.49 -13.59
C TRP A 351 3.51 -4.29 -12.68
N VAL A 352 2.37 -4.13 -12.00
CA VAL A 352 2.16 -3.07 -11.02
C VAL A 352 1.87 -3.71 -9.68
N SER A 353 2.59 -3.27 -8.66
CA SER A 353 2.24 -3.62 -7.27
C SER A 353 1.18 -2.68 -6.76
N LEU A 354 0.17 -3.23 -6.09
CA LEU A 354 -0.88 -2.47 -5.45
C LEU A 354 -0.67 -2.57 -3.94
N SER A 355 -0.18 -1.51 -3.30
CA SER A 355 0.09 -1.52 -1.85
C SER A 355 -1.19 -1.75 -1.03
N HIS A 356 -2.32 -1.36 -1.62
CA HIS A 356 -3.66 -1.67 -1.18
C HIS A 356 -4.45 -2.05 -2.44
N PRO A 357 -4.97 -3.28 -2.56
CA PRO A 357 -5.23 -4.26 -1.49
C PRO A 357 -4.03 -5.13 -1.04
N GLY A 358 -2.86 -5.00 -1.66
CA GLY A 358 -1.71 -5.88 -1.39
C GLY A 358 -1.64 -7.04 -2.39
N SER A 359 -1.57 -6.68 -3.67
CA SER A 359 -1.49 -7.61 -4.80
C SER A 359 -0.44 -7.16 -5.81
N LEU A 360 -0.07 -8.06 -6.73
CA LEU A 360 0.50 -7.66 -8.00
C LEU A 360 -0.54 -7.81 -9.09
N VAL A 361 -0.55 -6.91 -10.06
CA VAL A 361 -1.36 -7.04 -11.26
C VAL A 361 -0.48 -7.03 -12.50
N ARG A 362 -0.73 -7.97 -13.41
CA ARG A 362 -0.17 -7.94 -14.76
C ARG A 362 -1.08 -7.09 -15.63
N VAL A 363 -0.49 -6.18 -16.38
CA VAL A 363 -1.22 -5.17 -17.14
C VAL A 363 -0.95 -5.36 -18.64
N ASP A 364 -2.03 -5.34 -19.44
CA ASP A 364 -2.00 -5.09 -20.88
C ASP A 364 -2.32 -3.61 -21.16
N PRO A 365 -1.30 -2.79 -21.42
CA PRO A 365 -1.45 -1.39 -21.83
C PRO A 365 -2.50 -1.13 -22.91
N ALA A 366 -2.66 -2.03 -23.88
CA ALA A 366 -3.52 -1.79 -25.04
C ALA A 366 -5.00 -1.98 -24.72
N ALA A 367 -5.32 -2.70 -23.63
CA ALA A 367 -6.68 -2.98 -23.19
C ALA A 367 -7.11 -2.12 -21.98
N MET A 368 -6.22 -1.31 -21.42
CA MET A 368 -6.54 -0.44 -20.29
C MET A 368 -7.54 0.66 -20.66
N LEU A 369 -8.36 1.04 -19.67
CA LEU A 369 -9.22 2.22 -19.78
C LEU A 369 -8.39 3.50 -19.68
N GLU A 370 -8.26 4.22 -20.80
CA GLU A 370 -7.68 5.56 -20.83
C GLU A 370 -8.64 6.55 -20.14
N ALA A 371 -8.14 7.28 -19.14
CA ALA A 371 -8.84 8.43 -18.59
C ALA A 371 -8.77 9.61 -19.57
N GLY A 372 -9.90 10.28 -19.79
CA GLY A 372 -9.98 11.48 -20.62
C GLY A 372 -9.18 12.64 -20.03
N ASP A 373 -8.62 13.48 -20.92
CA ASP A 373 -7.83 14.67 -20.58
C ASP A 373 -8.72 15.80 -20.04
N ILE A 374 -9.17 15.71 -18.79
CA ILE A 374 -9.74 16.88 -18.09
C ILE A 374 -8.95 17.11 -16.81
N VAL A 375 -7.80 17.75 -17.02
CA VAL A 375 -6.95 18.26 -15.97
C VAL A 375 -7.18 19.77 -15.91
N VAL A 376 -7.95 20.22 -14.91
CA VAL A 376 -7.98 21.64 -14.52
C VAL A 376 -6.72 21.88 -13.67
N ASP A 377 -5.57 22.03 -14.33
CA ASP A 377 -4.29 22.28 -13.66
C ASP A 377 -4.10 23.79 -13.41
N ASP A 378 -4.72 24.31 -12.36
CA ASP A 378 -4.25 25.52 -11.69
C ASP A 378 -4.31 25.31 -10.17
N TRP A 379 -3.30 24.66 -9.62
CA TRP A 379 -3.21 24.37 -8.18
C TRP A 379 -3.23 25.63 -7.32
N ALA A 380 -2.79 26.78 -7.85
CA ALA A 380 -2.83 28.05 -7.14
C ALA A 380 -4.25 28.60 -7.03
N ARG A 381 -5.22 28.01 -7.75
CA ARG A 381 -6.63 28.36 -7.72
C ARG A 381 -7.56 27.22 -7.27
N PHE A 382 -7.35 25.97 -7.70
CA PHE A 382 -8.29 24.85 -7.49
C PHE A 382 -7.58 23.48 -7.42
N PRO A 383 -7.67 22.72 -6.31
CA PRO A 383 -7.05 21.39 -6.18
C PRO A 383 -7.85 20.24 -6.84
N HIS A 384 -8.90 20.51 -7.62
CA HIS A 384 -9.86 19.51 -8.07
C HIS A 384 -9.55 18.97 -9.48
N ARG A 385 -9.40 17.65 -9.62
CA ARG A 385 -9.22 16.98 -10.92
C ARG A 385 -10.38 16.03 -11.18
N LEU A 386 -11.00 16.15 -12.35
CA LEU A 386 -12.06 15.24 -12.76
C LEU A 386 -11.50 14.17 -13.69
N LEU A 387 -11.34 12.95 -13.18
CA LEU A 387 -10.86 11.82 -13.95
C LEU A 387 -12.05 11.03 -14.48
N CYS A 388 -12.36 11.23 -15.77
CA CYS A 388 -13.48 10.58 -16.44
C CYS A 388 -13.03 9.42 -17.33
N THR A 389 -13.78 8.32 -17.30
CA THR A 389 -13.63 7.17 -18.20
C THR A 389 -14.99 6.75 -18.78
N GLY A 390 -14.96 6.02 -19.88
CA GLY A 390 -16.16 5.47 -20.52
C GLY A 390 -16.72 6.32 -21.67
N ASP A 391 -18.03 6.19 -21.94
CA ASP A 391 -18.67 6.77 -23.12
C ASP A 391 -19.18 8.20 -22.83
N PRO A 392 -18.64 9.25 -23.49
CA PRO A 392 -19.11 10.63 -23.31
C PRO A 392 -20.60 10.85 -23.60
N ALA A 393 -21.25 9.96 -24.36
CA ALA A 393 -22.69 10.02 -24.64
C ALA A 393 -23.53 9.26 -23.59
N GLY A 394 -22.91 8.46 -22.74
CA GLY A 394 -23.54 7.57 -21.76
C GLY A 394 -24.21 8.30 -20.58
N PRO A 395 -24.95 7.56 -19.72
CA PRO A 395 -25.40 8.09 -18.44
C PRO A 395 -24.21 8.55 -17.58
N ARG A 396 -24.37 9.67 -16.87
CA ARG A 396 -23.28 10.31 -16.13
C ARG A 396 -23.30 9.87 -14.68
N VAL A 397 -22.17 9.36 -14.20
CA VAL A 397 -21.97 8.99 -12.81
C VAL A 397 -20.83 9.83 -12.26
N ILE A 398 -21.09 10.53 -11.17
CA ILE A 398 -20.05 11.28 -10.44
C ILE A 398 -19.74 10.49 -9.18
N LEU A 399 -18.51 9.98 -9.10
CA LEU A 399 -17.96 9.36 -7.91
C LEU A 399 -17.25 10.45 -7.12
N GLU A 400 -17.55 10.61 -5.83
CA GLU A 400 -16.86 11.57 -4.98
C GLU A 400 -15.70 10.90 -4.21
N PRO A 401 -14.43 11.24 -4.50
CA PRO A 401 -13.27 11.03 -3.65
C PRO A 401 -13.03 12.29 -2.81
N ASN A 402 -14.07 12.72 -2.09
CA ASN A 402 -14.02 13.87 -1.20
C ASN A 402 -13.91 13.43 0.27
N SER A 403 -13.27 12.29 0.53
CA SER A 403 -13.13 11.70 1.86
C SER A 403 -11.70 11.20 2.09
N TRP A 404 -11.37 10.85 3.33
CA TRP A 404 -10.14 10.10 3.65
C TRP A 404 -10.06 8.74 2.92
N ILE A 405 -11.09 8.36 2.16
CA ILE A 405 -11.09 7.25 1.22
C ILE A 405 -10.37 7.67 -0.06
N GLU A 406 -9.32 6.92 -0.35
CA GLU A 406 -8.34 7.22 -1.40
C GLU A 406 -8.92 6.84 -2.78
N TYR A 407 -8.72 7.67 -3.81
CA TYR A 407 -9.37 7.60 -5.14
C TYR A 407 -9.45 6.19 -5.77
N GLY A 408 -8.43 5.35 -5.62
CA GLY A 408 -8.41 4.00 -6.21
C GLY A 408 -9.39 3.03 -5.57
N SER A 409 -10.03 3.42 -4.48
CA SER A 409 -11.23 2.80 -3.93
C SER A 409 -12.38 2.73 -4.95
N TRP A 410 -12.49 3.73 -5.82
CA TRP A 410 -13.57 3.86 -6.80
C TRP A 410 -13.26 3.22 -8.15
N SER A 411 -11.99 3.01 -8.46
CA SER A 411 -11.50 2.55 -9.77
C SER A 411 -12.16 1.25 -10.28
N VAL A 412 -12.47 0.28 -9.39
CA VAL A 412 -13.18 -0.96 -9.76
C VAL A 412 -14.60 -0.62 -10.21
N ILE A 413 -15.32 0.16 -9.42
CA ILE A 413 -16.69 0.62 -9.72
C ILE A 413 -16.68 1.48 -10.99
N GLN A 414 -15.70 2.38 -11.12
CA GLN A 414 -15.49 3.23 -12.28
C GLN A 414 -15.29 2.41 -13.55
N ALA A 415 -14.43 1.39 -13.50
CA ALA A 415 -14.16 0.52 -14.62
C ALA A 415 -15.37 -0.33 -15.01
N GLN A 416 -16.07 -0.92 -14.03
CA GLN A 416 -17.25 -1.75 -14.25
C GLN A 416 -18.41 -0.96 -14.86
N LEU A 417 -18.65 0.27 -14.42
CA LEU A 417 -19.66 1.16 -14.99
C LEU A 417 -19.24 1.65 -16.38
N SER A 418 -17.98 2.06 -16.56
CA SER A 418 -17.46 2.51 -17.87
C SER A 418 -17.57 1.42 -18.93
N ALA A 419 -17.28 0.17 -18.58
CA ALA A 419 -17.44 -0.99 -19.46
C ALA A 419 -18.90 -1.25 -19.88
N GLN A 420 -19.87 -0.72 -19.12
CA GLN A 420 -21.30 -0.79 -19.42
C GLN A 420 -21.82 0.43 -20.20
N GLY A 421 -20.93 1.30 -20.70
CA GLY A 421 -21.30 2.45 -21.54
C GLY A 421 -21.70 3.70 -20.76
N PHE A 422 -21.26 3.83 -19.52
CA PHE A 422 -21.44 5.03 -18.71
C PHE A 422 -20.29 6.01 -18.93
N LEU A 423 -20.52 7.31 -18.71
CA LEU A 423 -19.46 8.27 -18.45
C LEU A 423 -19.29 8.36 -16.94
N VAL A 424 -18.14 7.91 -16.43
CA VAL A 424 -17.90 7.85 -15.00
C VAL A 424 -16.75 8.76 -14.64
N CYS A 425 -17.04 9.80 -13.89
CA CYS A 425 -16.10 10.82 -13.49
C CYS A 425 -15.87 10.75 -11.99
N ALA A 426 -14.61 10.66 -11.58
CA ALA A 426 -14.23 10.66 -10.19
C ALA A 426 -13.44 11.94 -9.88
N ASN A 427 -13.83 12.64 -8.81
CA ASN A 427 -13.34 13.98 -8.47
C ASN A 427 -12.11 13.99 -7.55
N GLY A 428 -10.89 13.72 -8.03
CA GLY A 428 -9.59 14.04 -7.39
C GLY A 428 -9.43 14.02 -5.86
N PHE A 429 -8.39 14.67 -5.34
CA PHE A 429 -8.19 14.89 -3.90
C PHE A 429 -8.65 16.31 -3.56
N VAL A 430 -9.27 16.51 -2.39
CA VAL A 430 -9.63 17.85 -1.88
C VAL A 430 -8.86 18.12 -0.60
N ASP A 431 -8.43 19.36 -0.42
CA ASP A 431 -7.80 19.84 0.81
C ASP A 431 -8.58 19.34 2.03
N GLY A 432 -7.88 18.64 2.94
CA GLY A 432 -8.45 18.05 4.14
C GLY A 432 -9.00 19.10 5.12
N ASP A 433 -8.59 20.36 4.96
CA ASP A 433 -9.08 21.49 5.75
C ASP A 433 -10.38 22.09 5.18
N ALA A 434 -10.85 21.66 4.00
CA ALA A 434 -12.06 22.17 3.37
C ALA A 434 -13.35 21.72 4.09
N THR A 435 -14.27 22.65 4.30
CA THR A 435 -15.60 22.35 4.84
C THR A 435 -16.40 21.46 3.88
N PRO A 436 -17.38 20.67 4.36
CA PRO A 436 -18.26 19.90 3.48
C PRO A 436 -18.97 20.74 2.41
N ALA A 437 -19.29 22.01 2.70
CA ALA A 437 -19.91 22.92 1.74
C ALA A 437 -18.94 23.34 0.63
N GLU A 438 -17.67 23.61 0.95
CA GLU A 438 -16.62 23.87 -0.04
C GLU A 438 -16.35 22.63 -0.90
N ARG A 439 -16.30 21.44 -0.28
CA ARG A 439 -16.20 20.15 -0.99
C ARG A 439 -17.39 19.90 -1.92
N ALA A 440 -18.60 20.24 -1.50
CA ALA A 440 -19.82 20.09 -2.30
C ALA A 440 -19.88 21.08 -3.47
N ALA A 441 -19.25 22.26 -3.39
CA ALA A 441 -19.22 23.22 -4.49
C ALA A 441 -18.22 22.86 -5.60
N ALA A 442 -17.19 22.08 -5.27
CA ALA A 442 -16.09 21.77 -6.18
C ALA A 442 -16.49 21.04 -7.50
N PRO A 443 -17.40 20.05 -7.48
CA PRO A 443 -17.80 19.35 -8.70
C PRO A 443 -18.45 20.27 -9.75
N ASP A 444 -19.14 21.35 -9.35
CA ASP A 444 -19.85 22.23 -10.29
C ASP A 444 -18.90 22.92 -11.28
N GLU A 445 -17.78 23.42 -10.79
CA GLU A 445 -16.76 24.08 -11.62
C GLU A 445 -16.13 23.07 -12.58
N GLY A 446 -15.66 21.94 -12.04
CA GLY A 446 -15.04 20.87 -12.85
C GLY A 446 -15.98 20.31 -13.91
N LEU A 447 -17.25 20.06 -13.59
CA LEU A 447 -18.25 19.57 -14.56
C LEU A 447 -18.57 20.62 -15.62
N THR A 448 -18.67 21.89 -15.22
CA THR A 448 -18.93 23.00 -16.15
C THR A 448 -17.79 23.18 -17.14
N GLU A 449 -16.54 23.20 -16.66
CA GLU A 449 -15.35 23.30 -17.51
C GLU A 449 -15.19 22.08 -18.42
N ALA A 450 -15.52 20.89 -17.90
CA ALA A 450 -15.55 19.65 -18.67
C ALA A 450 -16.66 19.61 -19.73
N GLY A 451 -17.62 20.55 -19.69
CA GLY A 451 -18.81 20.52 -20.55
C GLY A 451 -19.69 19.30 -20.29
N ILE A 452 -19.61 18.71 -19.09
CA ILE A 452 -20.41 17.56 -18.70
C ILE A 452 -21.67 18.11 -18.06
N SER A 453 -22.82 17.82 -18.68
CA SER A 453 -24.14 18.21 -18.17
C SER A 453 -24.90 17.01 -17.65
N GLY A 454 -25.77 17.25 -16.68
CA GLY A 454 -26.65 16.23 -16.11
C GLY A 454 -27.70 15.70 -17.10
N PRO A 455 -28.53 14.75 -16.67
CA PRO A 455 -28.67 14.34 -15.27
C PRO A 455 -27.54 13.42 -14.77
N TYR A 456 -27.21 13.52 -13.49
CA TYR A 456 -26.14 12.76 -12.83
C TYR A 456 -26.67 11.74 -11.83
N VAL A 457 -26.04 10.58 -11.74
CA VAL A 457 -26.09 9.75 -10.51
C VAL A 457 -24.87 10.09 -9.68
N LEU A 458 -25.09 10.46 -8.42
CA LEU A 458 -24.02 10.75 -7.47
C LEU A 458 -23.73 9.52 -6.63
N VAL A 459 -22.45 9.23 -6.42
CA VAL A 459 -22.02 8.13 -5.56
C VAL A 459 -20.96 8.65 -4.61
N ALA A 460 -21.16 8.44 -3.31
CA ALA A 460 -20.22 8.91 -2.29
C ALA A 460 -20.11 7.92 -1.13
N ALA A 461 -18.98 7.96 -0.44
CA ALA A 461 -18.69 7.06 0.67
C ALA A 461 -18.14 7.76 1.91
N VAL A 462 -18.45 7.21 3.09
CA VAL A 462 -17.93 7.65 4.40
C VAL A 462 -18.21 9.12 4.65
N ASP A 463 -17.23 10.01 4.80
CA ASP A 463 -17.51 11.45 5.03
C ASP A 463 -17.96 12.18 3.75
N GLY A 464 -17.67 11.62 2.57
CA GLY A 464 -18.13 12.15 1.29
C GLY A 464 -19.66 12.16 1.15
N VAL A 465 -20.37 11.35 1.94
CA VAL A 465 -21.85 11.32 1.92
C VAL A 465 -22.47 12.67 2.26
N HIS A 466 -21.80 13.48 3.08
CA HIS A 466 -22.25 14.83 3.43
C HIS A 466 -22.15 15.77 2.23
N SER A 467 -21.01 15.75 1.55
CA SER A 467 -20.73 16.57 0.37
C SER A 467 -21.69 16.22 -0.76
N ALA A 468 -21.87 14.94 -1.07
CA ALA A 468 -22.81 14.50 -2.10
C ALA A 468 -24.27 14.88 -1.79
N ARG A 469 -24.68 14.82 -0.52
CA ARG A 469 -26.01 15.30 -0.13
C ARG A 469 -26.17 16.80 -0.36
N LEU A 470 -25.21 17.60 0.13
CA LEU A 470 -25.23 19.06 -0.04
C LEU A 470 -25.20 19.45 -1.52
N PHE A 471 -24.42 18.72 -2.33
CA PHE A 471 -24.40 18.89 -3.77
C PHE A 471 -25.76 18.56 -4.38
N ALA A 472 -26.43 17.49 -3.95
CA ALA A 472 -27.72 17.08 -4.50
C ALA A 472 -28.91 17.96 -4.08
N GLU A 473 -28.81 18.65 -2.95
CA GLU A 473 -29.94 19.35 -2.34
C GLU A 473 -30.51 20.45 -3.26
N GLY A 474 -31.81 20.35 -3.56
CA GLY A 474 -32.52 21.33 -4.39
C GLY A 474 -32.15 21.32 -5.88
N ARG A 475 -31.37 20.35 -6.34
CA ARG A 475 -30.93 20.22 -7.72
C ARG A 475 -31.83 19.31 -8.54
N SER A 476 -32.29 19.82 -9.69
CA SER A 476 -33.13 19.06 -10.63
C SER A 476 -32.34 18.23 -11.65
N ASP A 477 -31.02 18.42 -11.72
CA ASP A 477 -30.11 17.69 -12.60
C ASP A 477 -29.48 16.47 -11.91
N ILE A 478 -29.97 16.07 -10.74
CA ILE A 478 -29.60 14.81 -10.08
C ILE A 478 -30.68 13.76 -10.35
N ALA A 479 -30.30 12.68 -11.06
CA ALA A 479 -31.16 11.52 -11.29
C ALA A 479 -31.27 10.61 -10.06
N GLY A 480 -30.27 10.62 -9.19
CA GLY A 480 -30.31 9.90 -7.93
C GLY A 480 -28.97 9.90 -7.20
N VAL A 481 -28.97 9.37 -5.98
CA VAL A 481 -27.83 9.36 -5.08
C VAL A 481 -27.62 7.95 -4.51
N VAL A 482 -26.36 7.51 -4.46
CA VAL A 482 -25.93 6.27 -3.80
C VAL A 482 -24.94 6.65 -2.70
N LEU A 483 -25.29 6.35 -1.45
CA LEU A 483 -24.44 6.59 -0.28
C LEU A 483 -23.91 5.25 0.24
N VAL A 484 -22.60 5.13 0.42
CA VAL A 484 -21.92 3.89 0.83
C VAL A 484 -21.19 4.12 2.15
N ASP A 485 -21.34 3.21 3.11
CA ASP A 485 -20.73 3.31 4.45
C ASP A 485 -20.87 4.70 5.10
N PRO A 486 -22.09 5.26 5.19
CA PRO A 486 -22.26 6.61 5.67
C PRO A 486 -21.82 6.76 7.14
N ILE A 487 -20.97 7.75 7.44
CA ILE A 487 -20.54 8.01 8.81
C ILE A 487 -21.75 8.35 9.70
N PRO A 488 -21.91 7.69 10.85
CA PRO A 488 -22.95 7.99 11.82
C PRO A 488 -22.92 9.44 12.34
N ILE A 489 -24.09 10.01 12.66
CA ILE A 489 -24.15 11.32 13.35
C ILE A 489 -23.57 11.15 14.77
N GLY A 490 -22.86 12.17 15.26
CA GLY A 490 -22.24 12.12 16.58
C GLY A 490 -21.06 11.15 16.64
N PHE A 491 -20.35 10.95 15.53
CA PHE A 491 -19.18 10.07 15.51
C PHE A 491 -18.06 10.54 16.45
N GLY A 492 -17.98 11.83 16.78
CA GLY A 492 -17.16 12.36 17.88
C GLY A 492 -17.51 11.71 19.22
N ASP A 493 -18.80 11.64 19.57
CA ASP A 493 -19.29 10.96 20.77
C ASP A 493 -18.93 9.46 20.77
N PHE A 494 -18.89 8.81 19.61
CA PHE A 494 -18.39 7.43 19.49
C PHE A 494 -16.92 7.32 19.92
N TYR A 495 -16.05 8.25 19.51
CA TYR A 495 -14.66 8.26 19.95
C TYR A 495 -14.54 8.49 21.45
N ASP A 496 -15.33 9.41 22.00
CA ASP A 496 -15.34 9.71 23.44
C ASP A 496 -15.86 8.53 24.28
N GLU A 497 -16.86 7.79 23.77
CA GLU A 497 -17.44 6.60 24.41
C GLU A 497 -16.46 5.41 24.39
N LEU A 498 -15.71 5.24 23.30
CA LEU A 498 -14.86 4.06 23.05
C LEU A 498 -13.42 4.22 23.52
N LEU A 499 -12.87 5.43 23.38
CA LEU A 499 -11.46 5.74 23.58
C LEU A 499 -11.31 7.02 24.45
N PRO A 500 -11.87 7.03 25.67
CA PRO A 500 -11.87 8.22 26.54
C PRO A 500 -10.46 8.68 26.98
N ASP A 501 -9.45 7.83 26.79
CA ASP A 501 -8.05 8.10 27.10
C ASP A 501 -7.23 8.64 25.90
N LEU A 502 -7.81 8.73 24.70
CA LEU A 502 -7.20 9.44 23.58
C LEU A 502 -7.44 10.95 23.74
N ASP A 503 -6.38 11.75 23.68
CA ASP A 503 -6.48 13.23 23.73
C ASP A 503 -7.17 13.76 22.45
N GLY A 504 -8.50 13.86 22.50
CA GLY A 504 -9.35 14.38 21.42
C GLY A 504 -9.56 13.41 20.25
N HIS A 505 -10.64 13.62 19.50
CA HIS A 505 -10.89 12.96 18.21
C HIS A 505 -10.61 13.93 17.04
N PRO A 506 -10.47 13.44 15.80
CA PRO A 506 -10.25 14.32 14.66
C PRO A 506 -11.36 15.38 14.52
N PRO A 507 -11.08 16.61 14.09
CA PRO A 507 -12.08 17.67 13.95
C PRO A 507 -13.25 17.31 13.04
N TRP A 508 -13.05 16.38 12.10
CA TRP A 508 -14.10 15.88 11.22
C TRP A 508 -15.08 14.92 11.89
N ALA A 509 -14.83 14.46 13.13
CA ALA A 509 -15.77 13.59 13.85
C ALA A 509 -16.94 14.37 14.48
N ASP A 510 -16.78 15.69 14.69
CA ASP A 510 -17.80 16.62 15.22
C ASP A 510 -18.72 17.19 14.13
N LEU A 511 -19.34 16.33 13.32
CA LEU A 511 -20.17 16.76 12.18
C LEU A 511 -21.61 17.21 12.58
N GLU A 512 -21.89 17.46 13.86
CA GLU A 512 -23.25 17.64 14.39
C GLU A 512 -24.01 18.85 13.81
N GLU A 513 -23.36 19.97 13.47
CA GLU A 513 -24.06 21.19 13.07
C GLU A 513 -24.55 21.24 11.60
N ALA A 514 -24.17 20.28 10.74
CA ALA A 514 -24.39 20.38 9.29
C ALA A 514 -25.55 19.55 8.71
N VAL A 515 -26.40 18.90 9.52
CA VAL A 515 -27.22 17.76 9.04
C VAL A 515 -28.73 18.02 8.85
N ALA A 516 -29.18 19.26 8.77
CA ALA A 516 -30.59 19.58 8.46
C ALA A 516 -30.80 19.83 6.95
N GLY A 517 -30.96 18.77 6.15
CA GLY A 517 -31.27 18.88 4.71
C GLY A 517 -32.09 17.67 4.21
N ASP A 518 -32.94 17.88 3.21
CA ASP A 518 -33.90 16.89 2.65
C ASP A 518 -33.67 16.76 1.12
N LEU A 519 -33.56 15.53 0.62
CA LEU A 519 -33.44 15.20 -0.81
C LEU A 519 -34.81 15.04 -1.49
N GLY A 520 -35.91 15.22 -0.76
CA GLY A 520 -37.27 15.22 -1.26
C GLY A 520 -37.69 13.84 -1.76
N ASP A 521 -37.94 13.71 -3.06
CA ASP A 521 -38.29 12.47 -3.75
C ASP A 521 -37.17 11.94 -4.66
N THR A 522 -35.97 12.54 -4.59
CA THR A 522 -34.79 12.09 -5.35
C THR A 522 -34.49 10.61 -5.03
N PRO A 523 -34.36 9.73 -6.04
CA PRO A 523 -34.01 8.33 -5.81
C PRO A 523 -32.73 8.20 -4.99
N LEU A 524 -32.81 7.47 -3.88
CA LEU A 524 -31.70 7.33 -2.94
C LEU A 524 -31.47 5.86 -2.58
N VAL A 525 -30.25 5.35 -2.78
CA VAL A 525 -29.82 4.05 -2.24
C VAL A 525 -28.79 4.29 -1.16
N VAL A 526 -29.00 3.71 0.02
CA VAL A 526 -28.04 3.81 1.14
C VAL A 526 -27.53 2.41 1.45
N ILE A 527 -26.24 2.17 1.28
CA ILE A 527 -25.59 0.88 1.48
C ILE A 527 -24.74 0.97 2.74
N GLY A 528 -25.11 0.22 3.77
CA GLY A 528 -24.38 0.11 5.03
C GLY A 528 -23.85 -1.29 5.27
N HIS A 529 -22.97 -1.42 6.26
CA HIS A 529 -22.47 -2.72 6.72
C HIS A 529 -23.56 -3.58 7.38
N ASP A 530 -23.41 -4.91 7.25
CA ASP A 530 -24.14 -5.87 8.09
C ASP A 530 -23.75 -5.66 9.58
N PRO A 531 -24.70 -5.29 10.46
CA PRO A 531 -24.43 -5.02 11.86
C PRO A 531 -24.13 -6.28 12.69
N THR A 532 -24.16 -7.46 12.08
CA THR A 532 -23.70 -8.73 12.68
C THR A 532 -22.24 -9.05 12.31
N ALA A 533 -21.68 -8.39 11.30
CA ALA A 533 -20.26 -8.45 11.01
C ALA A 533 -19.49 -7.65 12.06
N VAL A 534 -18.33 -8.17 12.48
CA VAL A 534 -17.44 -7.45 13.41
C VAL A 534 -16.55 -6.56 12.57
N PHE A 535 -16.81 -5.25 12.56
CA PHE A 535 -15.92 -4.28 11.92
C PHE A 535 -14.60 -4.21 12.73
N LEU A 536 -13.50 -4.69 12.14
CA LEU A 536 -12.17 -4.71 12.75
C LEU A 536 -11.14 -4.15 11.77
N SER A 537 -11.12 -2.83 11.57
CA SER A 537 -9.86 -2.24 11.14
C SER A 537 -8.90 -2.31 12.34
N ARG A 538 -7.93 -3.24 12.28
CA ARG A 538 -7.00 -3.55 13.39
C ARG A 538 -6.28 -2.32 13.97
N LYS A 539 -6.14 -1.25 13.17
CA LYS A 539 -5.56 0.04 13.59
C LYS A 539 -6.42 0.79 14.62
N PHE A 540 -7.74 0.63 14.61
CA PHE A 540 -8.64 1.35 15.51
C PHE A 540 -8.83 0.65 16.87
N ILE A 541 -8.72 -0.68 16.90
CA ILE A 541 -9.23 -1.52 18.00
C ILE A 541 -8.23 -2.64 18.38
N GLU A 542 -6.91 -2.47 18.22
CA GLU A 542 -5.97 -3.36 18.92
C GLU A 542 -6.09 -3.15 20.45
N GLY A 543 -7.04 -3.86 21.07
CA GLY A 543 -7.33 -3.80 22.52
C GLY A 543 -8.80 -3.61 22.90
N ALA A 544 -9.68 -3.17 21.98
CA ALA A 544 -11.08 -2.92 22.34
C ALA A 544 -11.90 -4.23 22.32
N GLY A 545 -12.60 -4.50 23.42
CA GLY A 545 -13.35 -5.74 23.63
C GLY A 545 -14.69 -5.79 22.86
N ALA A 546 -15.49 -6.83 23.09
CA ALA A 546 -16.80 -7.03 22.43
C ALA A 546 -17.79 -5.86 22.60
N GLU A 547 -17.61 -5.03 23.63
CA GLU A 547 -18.38 -3.82 23.88
C GLU A 547 -18.18 -2.77 22.78
N ALA A 548 -16.94 -2.60 22.32
CA ALA A 548 -16.59 -1.64 21.28
C ALA A 548 -17.23 -1.98 19.93
N ALA A 549 -17.21 -3.27 19.56
CA ALA A 549 -17.89 -3.74 18.35
C ALA A 549 -19.41 -3.54 18.43
N THR A 550 -20.01 -3.73 19.62
CA THR A 550 -21.45 -3.53 19.83
C THR A 550 -21.83 -2.05 19.67
N THR A 551 -21.06 -1.15 20.28
CA THR A 551 -21.25 0.30 20.17
C THR A 551 -21.10 0.75 18.71
N LEU A 552 -20.04 0.33 18.03
CA LEU A 552 -19.83 0.68 16.62
C LEU A 552 -20.97 0.19 15.72
N ASN A 553 -21.43 -1.05 15.89
CA ASN A 553 -22.54 -1.59 15.11
C ASN A 553 -23.87 -0.86 15.36
N ARG A 554 -24.07 -0.31 16.57
CA ARG A 554 -25.20 0.57 16.87
C ARG A 554 -25.10 1.88 16.06
N TYR A 555 -23.97 2.59 16.13
CA TYR A 555 -23.78 3.83 15.39
C TYR A 555 -23.95 3.63 13.88
N TRP A 556 -23.39 2.56 13.29
CA TRP A 556 -23.59 2.25 11.87
C TRP A 556 -25.07 2.05 11.49
N ARG A 557 -25.84 1.38 12.34
CA ARG A 557 -27.29 1.22 12.11
C ARG A 557 -28.02 2.55 12.20
N GLU A 558 -27.71 3.36 13.21
CA GLU A 558 -28.28 4.71 13.36
C GLU A 558 -27.95 5.60 12.16
N GLY A 559 -26.73 5.50 11.63
CA GLY A 559 -26.33 6.12 10.38
C GLY A 559 -27.20 5.65 9.21
N LEU A 560 -27.24 4.35 8.94
CA LEU A 560 -28.05 3.78 7.85
C LEU A 560 -29.53 4.25 7.91
N GLU A 561 -30.14 4.21 9.09
CA GLU A 561 -31.51 4.69 9.31
C GLU A 561 -31.65 6.19 9.03
N PHE A 562 -30.74 7.01 9.54
CA PHE A 562 -30.75 8.46 9.34
C PHE A 562 -30.66 8.84 7.86
N TYR A 563 -29.63 8.34 7.15
CA TYR A 563 -29.40 8.72 5.76
C TYR A 563 -30.52 8.19 4.85
N SER A 564 -31.09 7.03 5.17
CA SER A 564 -32.27 6.53 4.46
C SER A 564 -33.49 7.44 4.64
N GLY A 565 -33.56 8.22 5.73
CA GLY A 565 -34.62 9.20 5.96
C GLY A 565 -34.50 10.49 5.13
N LEU A 566 -33.40 10.70 4.40
CA LEU A 566 -33.17 11.92 3.63
C LEU A 566 -34.02 12.02 2.36
N SER A 567 -34.63 10.93 1.90
CA SER A 567 -35.53 10.94 0.75
C SER A 567 -36.76 10.08 1.03
N THR A 568 -37.90 10.50 0.50
CA THR A 568 -39.14 9.72 0.48
C THR A 568 -39.09 8.55 -0.52
N ASN A 569 -38.10 8.55 -1.43
CA ASN A 569 -37.83 7.49 -2.40
C ASN A 569 -36.47 6.82 -2.10
N SER A 570 -36.29 6.39 -0.85
CA SER A 570 -35.06 5.74 -0.40
C SER A 570 -35.15 4.22 -0.34
N ARG A 571 -34.02 3.56 -0.54
CA ARG A 571 -33.86 2.11 -0.42
C ARG A 571 -32.60 1.78 0.40
N PRO A 572 -32.73 1.40 1.67
CA PRO A 572 -31.60 0.89 2.45
C PRO A 572 -31.16 -0.49 1.97
N LEU A 573 -29.86 -0.74 2.02
CA LEU A 573 -29.21 -2.01 1.74
C LEU A 573 -28.20 -2.33 2.85
N GLU A 574 -28.25 -3.55 3.35
CA GLU A 574 -27.22 -4.09 4.24
C GLU A 574 -26.30 -4.99 3.40
N ALA A 575 -25.01 -4.69 3.39
CA ALA A 575 -24.01 -5.48 2.71
C ALA A 575 -23.46 -6.55 3.66
N GLU A 576 -23.68 -7.82 3.31
CA GLU A 576 -22.96 -8.94 3.95
C GLU A 576 -21.46 -8.81 3.62
N THR A 577 -20.68 -8.27 4.55
CA THR A 577 -19.23 -8.07 4.41
C THR A 577 -18.44 -9.00 5.33
N THR A 578 -17.14 -9.11 5.06
CA THR A 578 -16.18 -9.83 5.91
C THR A 578 -15.84 -9.08 7.20
N GLY A 579 -16.28 -7.82 7.36
CA GLY A 579 -16.04 -6.98 8.52
C GLY A 579 -14.61 -6.39 8.62
N LEU A 580 -13.74 -6.61 7.63
CA LEU A 580 -12.35 -6.15 7.68
C LEU A 580 -12.10 -4.83 6.93
N ASP A 581 -12.95 -4.49 5.96
CA ASP A 581 -12.81 -3.34 5.05
C ASP A 581 -14.16 -2.65 4.79
N TYR A 582 -14.14 -1.47 4.15
CA TYR A 582 -15.32 -0.73 3.68
C TYR A 582 -16.09 -1.51 2.59
N VAL A 583 -17.42 -1.35 2.53
CA VAL A 583 -18.32 -1.99 1.55
C VAL A 583 -17.87 -1.76 0.12
N LEU A 584 -17.39 -0.57 -0.21
CA LEU A 584 -16.94 -0.25 -1.56
C LEU A 584 -15.77 -1.15 -2.04
N TRP A 585 -14.95 -1.68 -1.11
CA TRP A 585 -13.86 -2.61 -1.41
C TRP A 585 -14.33 -4.06 -1.41
N ASP A 586 -15.19 -4.44 -0.45
CA ASP A 586 -15.61 -5.84 -0.28
C ASP A 586 -16.75 -6.24 -1.22
N ARG A 587 -17.63 -5.29 -1.57
CA ARG A 587 -18.84 -5.46 -2.37
C ARG A 587 -19.05 -4.34 -3.41
N PRO A 588 -18.07 -4.08 -4.31
CA PRO A 588 -18.23 -3.09 -5.38
C PRO A 588 -19.43 -3.41 -6.30
N ASP A 589 -19.80 -4.69 -6.42
CA ASP A 589 -20.96 -5.16 -7.17
C ASP A 589 -22.28 -4.54 -6.69
N LEU A 590 -22.45 -4.33 -5.38
CA LEU A 590 -23.66 -3.73 -4.82
C LEU A 590 -23.78 -2.26 -5.20
N VAL A 591 -22.66 -1.54 -5.25
CA VAL A 591 -22.63 -0.13 -5.62
C VAL A 591 -22.96 0.04 -7.10
N VAL A 592 -22.36 -0.79 -7.97
CA VAL A 592 -22.67 -0.80 -9.41
C VAL A 592 -24.15 -1.12 -9.65
N ALA A 593 -24.70 -2.14 -8.96
CA ALA A 593 -26.10 -2.49 -9.07
C ALA A 593 -27.03 -1.34 -8.65
N ALA A 594 -26.71 -0.64 -7.56
CA ALA A 594 -27.49 0.51 -7.08
C ALA A 594 -27.52 1.65 -8.10
N VAL A 595 -26.39 1.97 -8.73
CA VAL A 595 -26.31 3.00 -9.79
C VAL A 595 -27.18 2.64 -10.99
N ILE A 596 -27.10 1.38 -11.45
CA ILE A 596 -27.90 0.90 -12.58
C ILE A 596 -29.39 0.91 -12.26
N GLU A 597 -29.77 0.53 -11.03
CA GLU A 597 -31.16 0.51 -10.60
C GLU A 597 -31.79 1.90 -10.62
N ILE A 598 -31.10 2.92 -10.09
CA ILE A 598 -31.58 4.32 -10.10
C ILE A 598 -31.96 4.78 -11.51
N LEU A 599 -31.19 4.38 -12.52
CA LEU A 599 -31.43 4.80 -13.91
C LEU A 599 -32.47 3.95 -14.64
N THR A 600 -32.66 2.71 -14.21
CA THR A 600 -33.58 1.77 -14.87
C THR A 600 -34.98 1.75 -14.23
N ASN A 601 -35.10 2.12 -12.95
CA ASN A 601 -36.35 2.34 -12.22
C ASN A 601 -36.30 3.70 -11.50
N PRO A 602 -36.32 4.83 -12.25
CA PRO A 602 -36.18 6.17 -11.70
C PRO A 602 -37.39 6.63 -10.88
#